data_AF-A0A1S1T9K5-F1
#
_entry.id   AF-A0A1S1T9K5-F1
#
_cell.length_a   1.000
_cell.length_b   1.000
_cell.length_c   1.000
_cell.angle_alpha   90.00
_cell.angle_beta   90.00
_cell.angle_gamma   90.00
#
_symmetry.space_group_name_H-M   'P 1'
#
loop_
_entity.id
_entity.type
_entity.pdbx_description
1 polymer ?
#
loop_
_entity_poly.entity_id
_entity_poly.type
_entity_poly.pdbx_seq_one_letter_code
_entity_poly.pdbx_strand_id
1 'polypeptide(L)'
;MICAFRCVCRRALRIALLIGAFASGIAAESGAAAAQQNPAERDRKIAAFIARQDEMSGLSAPSGRQVSTDYVDLNGDGRQEALVVLNSSQDCGAMGCPGFVLVLTGGQARSIGDFIVRDLSVQSTMTNGWKDLLLNGHRMRFLGGSYSKAGGDAGRAVTGDGSRGCRPGRTSQSLDRTRDHEA
;
A
#
# COMPACT_ATOMS: atom_id res chain seq x y z
N MET A 1 -45.99 23.86 -38.75
CA MET A 1 -46.81 22.66 -38.48
C MET A 1 -46.80 22.43 -36.98
N ILE A 2 -47.94 22.67 -36.36
CA ILE A 2 -48.16 22.69 -34.90
C ILE A 2 -48.93 21.41 -34.59
N CYS A 3 -48.40 20.52 -33.74
CA CYS A 3 -49.17 19.40 -33.21
C CYS A 3 -49.19 19.49 -31.68
N ALA A 4 -50.27 20.10 -31.20
CA ALA A 4 -50.69 20.05 -29.81
C ALA A 4 -51.53 18.78 -29.60
N PHE A 5 -51.16 17.92 -28.65
CA PHE A 5 -52.10 16.99 -28.04
C PHE A 5 -51.99 17.10 -26.52
N ARG A 6 -52.99 17.78 -25.98
CA ARG A 6 -53.30 17.90 -24.55
C ARG A 6 -53.76 16.53 -24.06
N CYS A 7 -53.12 15.98 -23.03
CA CYS A 7 -53.77 14.98 -22.19
C CYS A 7 -53.89 15.55 -20.79
N VAL A 8 -55.06 16.16 -20.55
CA VAL A 8 -55.50 16.60 -19.23
C VAL A 8 -56.11 15.38 -18.55
N CYS A 9 -55.43 14.79 -17.56
CA CYS A 9 -56.08 13.90 -16.61
C CYS A 9 -56.06 14.55 -15.23
N ARG A 10 -57.11 15.33 -14.98
CA ARG A 10 -57.49 15.82 -13.66
C ARG A 10 -57.90 14.61 -12.81
N ARG A 11 -57.09 14.26 -11.81
CA ARG A 11 -57.61 13.77 -10.52
C ARG A 11 -56.87 14.47 -9.39
N ALA A 12 -57.58 15.45 -8.85
CA ALA A 12 -57.31 15.99 -7.54
C ALA A 12 -57.43 14.86 -6.52
N LEU A 13 -56.32 14.46 -5.91
CA LEU A 13 -56.36 13.74 -4.66
C LEU A 13 -55.61 14.58 -3.63
N ARG A 14 -56.40 15.19 -2.75
CA ARG A 14 -55.96 15.85 -1.52
C ARG A 14 -55.32 14.78 -0.64
N ILE A 15 -54.00 14.61 -0.73
CA ILE A 15 -53.25 13.88 0.29
C ILE A 15 -52.80 14.92 1.31
N ALA A 16 -53.47 14.85 2.45
CA ALA A 16 -53.21 15.64 3.62
C ALA A 16 -51.76 15.45 4.09
N LEU A 17 -51.09 16.57 4.24
CA LEU A 17 -50.25 16.95 5.37
C LEU A 17 -49.94 15.83 6.37
N LEU A 18 -48.79 15.17 6.19
CA LEU A 18 -47.97 14.68 7.29
C LEU A 18 -46.55 15.18 7.04
N ILE A 19 -46.29 16.38 7.55
CA ILE A 19 -44.94 16.89 7.78
C ILE A 19 -44.39 16.06 8.95
N GLY A 20 -43.94 14.85 8.65
CA GLY A 20 -43.19 13.99 9.55
C GLY A 20 -41.74 14.43 9.53
N ALA A 21 -41.34 15.18 10.55
CA ALA A 21 -39.97 15.54 10.82
C ALA A 21 -39.12 14.28 11.07
N PHE A 22 -38.48 13.73 10.03
CA PHE A 22 -37.31 12.86 10.17
C PHE A 22 -36.05 13.71 10.00
N ALA A 23 -35.85 14.64 10.93
CA ALA A 23 -34.58 15.30 11.15
C ALA A 23 -33.86 14.57 12.28
N SER A 24 -33.18 13.47 11.99
CA SER A 24 -32.13 12.86 12.83
C SER A 24 -31.58 11.63 12.11
N GLY A 25 -30.38 11.72 11.54
CA GLY A 25 -29.74 10.52 10.98
C GLY A 25 -28.61 10.74 9.99
N ILE A 26 -27.66 11.65 10.28
CA ILE A 26 -26.31 11.55 9.70
C ILE A 26 -25.33 12.08 10.74
N ALA A 27 -25.04 11.24 11.73
CA ALA A 27 -23.92 11.44 12.62
C ALA A 27 -22.64 11.17 11.81
N ALA A 28 -21.97 12.27 11.46
CA ALA A 28 -20.55 12.41 11.17
C ALA A 28 -19.68 11.14 11.27
N GLU A 29 -19.50 10.41 10.15
CA GLU A 29 -18.28 9.65 9.87
C GLU A 29 -17.22 10.53 9.20
N SER A 30 -17.17 11.83 9.52
CA SER A 30 -16.22 12.79 8.93
C SER A 30 -14.89 12.92 9.71
N GLY A 31 -14.75 12.26 10.85
CA GLY A 31 -13.56 12.41 11.71
C GLY A 31 -12.32 11.66 11.21
N ALA A 32 -12.47 10.47 10.62
CA ALA A 32 -11.34 9.60 10.31
C ALA A 32 -10.62 9.97 9.00
N ALA A 33 -11.33 10.55 8.03
CA ALA A 33 -10.72 11.10 6.83
C ALA A 33 -9.99 12.43 7.15
N ALA A 34 -10.56 13.27 8.01
CA ALA A 34 -9.96 14.55 8.40
C ALA A 34 -8.69 14.41 9.26
N ALA A 35 -8.60 13.41 10.15
CA ALA A 35 -7.43 13.22 11.00
C ALA A 35 -6.16 12.88 10.20
N GLN A 36 -6.29 12.12 9.10
CA GLN A 36 -5.17 11.78 8.22
C GLN A 36 -4.69 12.99 7.39
N GLN A 37 -5.45 14.08 7.38
CA GLN A 37 -5.11 15.28 6.64
C GLN A 37 -4.14 16.22 7.37
N ASN A 38 -3.82 15.98 8.65
CA ASN A 38 -2.78 16.76 9.34
C ASN A 38 -1.38 16.48 8.75
N PRO A 39 -0.75 17.45 8.06
CA PRO A 39 0.55 17.23 7.44
C PRO A 39 1.63 16.84 8.45
N ALA A 40 1.63 17.47 9.62
CA ALA A 40 2.61 17.19 10.67
C ALA A 40 2.49 15.77 11.23
N GLU A 41 1.29 15.20 11.27
CA GLU A 41 1.11 13.80 11.69
C GLU A 41 1.63 12.83 10.63
N ARG A 42 1.36 13.09 9.35
CA ARG A 42 1.88 12.28 8.25
C ARG A 42 3.41 12.30 8.23
N ASP A 43 4.01 13.47 8.35
CA ASP A 43 5.47 13.62 8.36
C ASP A 43 6.10 12.88 9.54
N ARG A 44 5.49 12.94 10.73
CA ARG A 44 5.93 12.14 11.90
C ARG A 44 5.85 10.65 11.65
N LYS A 45 4.77 10.16 11.03
CA LYS A 45 4.62 8.73 10.69
C LYS A 45 5.66 8.27 9.69
N ILE A 46 5.96 9.09 8.68
CA ILE A 46 6.99 8.80 7.66
C ILE A 46 8.38 8.81 8.31
N ALA A 47 8.72 9.83 9.11
CA ALA A 47 10.00 9.90 9.81
C ALA A 47 10.19 8.70 10.74
N ALA A 48 9.16 8.31 11.49
CA ALA A 48 9.21 7.13 12.35
C ALA A 48 9.35 5.82 11.57
N PHE A 49 8.77 5.73 10.36
CA PHE A 49 8.97 4.58 9.49
C PHE A 49 10.41 4.47 9.00
N ILE A 50 10.99 5.58 8.53
CA ILE A 50 12.37 5.63 8.06
C ILE A 50 13.33 5.25 9.19
N ALA A 51 13.17 5.84 10.39
CA ALA A 51 14.00 5.53 11.54
C ALA A 51 13.97 4.03 11.91
N ARG A 52 12.81 3.37 11.84
CA ARG A 52 12.70 1.93 12.05
C ARG A 52 13.40 1.12 10.96
N GLN A 53 13.35 1.55 9.70
CA GLN A 53 14.08 0.90 8.61
C GLN A 53 15.60 1.02 8.79
N ASP A 54 16.10 2.19 9.21
CA ASP A 54 17.51 2.37 9.52
C ASP A 54 17.96 1.44 10.65
N GLU A 55 17.19 1.37 11.74
CA GLU A 55 17.46 0.47 12.87
C GLU A 55 17.50 -1.00 12.44
N MET A 56 16.50 -1.45 11.65
CA MET A 56 16.45 -2.82 11.13
C MET A 56 17.59 -3.16 10.18
N SER A 57 18.09 -2.19 9.41
CA SER A 57 19.21 -2.37 8.49
C SER A 57 20.57 -2.24 9.18
N GLY A 58 20.60 -1.85 10.46
CA GLY A 58 21.83 -1.56 11.20
C GLY A 58 22.57 -0.32 10.68
N LEU A 59 21.88 0.52 9.91
CA LEU A 59 22.43 1.75 9.35
C LEU A 59 22.18 2.91 10.31
N SER A 60 23.16 3.80 10.43
CA SER A 60 22.93 5.10 11.06
C SER A 60 22.34 6.05 10.02
N ALA A 61 21.25 6.73 10.36
CA ALA A 61 20.68 7.75 9.49
C ALA A 61 21.75 8.84 9.21
N PRO A 62 22.04 9.15 7.95
CA PRO A 62 22.98 10.19 7.61
C PRO A 62 22.47 11.56 8.07
N SER A 63 23.40 12.40 8.52
CA SER A 63 23.09 13.80 8.84
C SER A 63 22.65 14.54 7.58
N GLY A 64 21.51 15.23 7.67
CA GLY A 64 20.98 15.99 6.53
C GLY A 64 20.39 15.13 5.40
N ARG A 65 19.94 13.90 5.71
CA ARG A 65 19.24 13.03 4.76
C ARG A 65 18.15 13.79 3.99
N GLN A 66 18.20 13.68 2.67
CA GLN A 66 17.20 14.26 1.77
C GLN A 66 16.08 13.26 1.54
N VAL A 67 14.84 13.69 1.78
CA VAL A 67 13.64 12.86 1.58
C VAL A 67 12.68 13.62 0.69
N SER A 68 12.27 12.99 -0.41
CA SER A 68 11.16 13.49 -1.23
C SER A 68 9.91 12.69 -0.93
N THR A 69 8.79 13.39 -0.77
CA THR A 69 7.51 12.79 -0.42
C THR A 69 6.42 13.40 -1.30
N ASP A 70 5.72 12.54 -2.04
CA ASP A 70 4.49 12.90 -2.74
C ASP A 70 3.28 12.23 -2.09
N TYR A 71 2.18 12.95 -2.00
CA TYR A 71 0.93 12.45 -1.40
C TYR A 71 -0.13 12.26 -2.48
N VAL A 72 -0.55 11.01 -2.69
CA VAL A 72 -1.52 10.65 -3.75
C VAL A 72 -2.52 9.66 -3.19
N ASP A 73 -3.80 9.89 -3.45
CA ASP A 73 -4.84 8.88 -3.24
C ASP A 73 -4.71 7.82 -4.35
N LEU A 74 -4.16 6.66 -3.99
CA LEU A 74 -3.91 5.57 -4.92
C LEU A 74 -5.10 4.62 -5.03
N ASN A 75 -5.96 4.54 -4.01
CA ASN A 75 -7.08 3.58 -3.98
C ASN A 75 -8.47 4.22 -4.16
N GLY A 76 -8.55 5.54 -4.19
CA GLY A 76 -9.79 6.31 -4.34
C GLY A 76 -10.62 6.43 -3.06
N ASP A 77 -10.07 6.15 -1.88
CA ASP A 77 -10.81 6.18 -0.60
C ASP A 77 -10.85 7.59 0.05
N GLY A 78 -10.27 8.59 -0.60
CA GLY A 78 -10.19 9.97 -0.12
C GLY A 78 -9.04 10.21 0.87
N ARG A 79 -8.24 9.19 1.17
CA ARG A 79 -7.02 9.29 1.98
C ARG A 79 -5.82 9.14 1.07
N GLN A 80 -4.78 9.92 1.36
CA GLN A 80 -3.57 9.89 0.55
C GLN A 80 -2.57 8.87 1.12
N GLU A 81 -2.02 8.07 0.23
CA GLU A 81 -0.78 7.33 0.44
C GLU A 81 0.41 8.26 0.20
N ALA A 82 1.55 7.91 0.80
CA ALA A 82 2.81 8.61 0.56
C ALA A 82 3.73 7.78 -0.35
N LEU A 83 4.27 8.43 -1.37
CA LEU A 83 5.37 7.94 -2.18
C LEU A 83 6.62 8.63 -1.66
N VAL A 84 7.52 7.87 -1.03
CA VAL A 84 8.69 8.40 -0.33
C VAL A 84 9.95 7.92 -1.05
N VAL A 85 10.91 8.80 -1.30
CA VAL A 85 12.22 8.45 -1.88
C VAL A 85 13.33 9.07 -1.04
N LEU A 86 14.32 8.26 -0.64
CA LEU A 86 15.51 8.72 0.08
C LEU A 86 16.56 9.15 -0.94
N ASN A 87 16.73 10.46 -1.13
CA ASN A 87 17.52 11.03 -2.23
C ASN A 87 18.93 11.45 -1.83
N SER A 88 19.39 11.10 -0.62
CA SER A 88 20.77 11.40 -0.21
C SER A 88 21.75 10.51 -0.97
N SER A 89 22.93 11.06 -1.28
CA SER A 89 24.01 10.31 -1.92
C SER A 89 24.48 9.09 -1.12
N GLN A 90 24.24 9.06 0.19
CA GLN A 90 24.57 7.94 1.07
C GLN A 90 23.50 6.83 1.06
N ASP A 91 22.26 7.17 0.70
CA ASP A 91 21.14 6.22 0.61
C ASP A 91 21.07 5.62 -0.82
N CYS A 92 21.35 6.44 -1.83
CA CYS A 92 21.30 6.04 -3.23
C CYS A 92 22.55 5.27 -3.66
N GLY A 93 22.35 4.19 -4.41
CA GLY A 93 23.43 3.46 -5.09
C GLY A 93 23.37 3.60 -6.61
N ALA A 94 24.25 2.90 -7.31
CA ALA A 94 24.28 2.90 -8.78
C ALA A 94 22.97 2.42 -9.44
N MET A 95 22.19 1.61 -8.72
CA MET A 95 20.92 1.06 -9.21
C MET A 95 19.73 2.01 -9.00
N GLY A 96 19.88 3.04 -8.17
CA GLY A 96 18.83 3.99 -7.78
C GLY A 96 18.80 4.24 -6.27
N CYS A 97 17.76 4.93 -5.84
CA CYS A 97 17.52 5.35 -4.47
C CYS A 97 16.45 4.47 -3.80
N PRO A 98 16.54 4.16 -2.50
CA PRO A 98 15.47 3.50 -1.77
C PRO A 98 14.18 4.32 -1.85
N GLY A 99 13.06 3.67 -2.14
CA GLY A 99 11.75 4.31 -2.19
C GLY A 99 10.63 3.40 -1.73
N PHE A 100 9.59 4.01 -1.17
CA PHE A 100 8.51 3.34 -0.47
C PHE A 100 7.14 3.86 -0.90
N VAL A 101 6.15 2.98 -0.92
CA VAL A 101 4.74 3.36 -0.99
C VAL A 101 4.10 3.04 0.36
N LEU A 102 3.63 4.06 1.04
CA LEU A 102 3.20 3.98 2.42
C LEU A 102 1.72 4.27 2.57
N VAL A 103 1.02 3.36 3.25
CA VAL A 103 -0.32 3.61 3.80
C VAL A 103 -0.16 4.29 5.16
N LEU A 104 -0.77 5.45 5.32
CA LEU A 104 -0.65 6.29 6.52
C LEU A 104 -1.86 6.19 7.48
N THR A 105 -2.79 5.29 7.17
CA THR A 105 -3.96 5.00 8.01
C THR A 105 -3.54 4.30 9.30
N GLY A 106 -4.27 4.56 10.40
CA GLY A 106 -3.96 3.98 11.71
C GLY A 106 -2.85 4.72 12.47
N GLY A 107 -2.21 4.06 13.43
CA GLY A 107 -1.21 4.67 14.32
C GLY A 107 0.21 4.80 13.72
N GLN A 108 0.53 4.02 12.69
CA GLN A 108 1.87 3.95 12.11
C GLN A 108 1.82 3.78 10.59
N ALA A 109 2.81 4.33 9.88
CA ALA A 109 2.95 4.10 8.44
C ALA A 109 3.30 2.63 8.17
N ARG A 110 2.64 2.06 7.16
CA ARG A 110 2.85 0.68 6.70
C ARG A 110 3.26 0.68 5.24
N SER A 111 4.36 0.01 4.92
CA SER A 111 4.78 -0.16 3.53
C SER A 111 3.88 -1.16 2.80
N ILE A 112 3.49 -0.78 1.58
CA ILE A 112 2.85 -1.62 0.56
C ILE A 112 3.68 -1.69 -0.73
N GLY A 113 4.89 -1.15 -0.71
CA GLY A 113 5.83 -1.18 -1.81
C GLY A 113 7.19 -0.69 -1.33
N ASP A 114 8.23 -1.43 -1.64
CA ASP A 114 9.63 -1.14 -1.30
C ASP A 114 10.48 -1.40 -2.55
N PHE A 115 11.18 -0.38 -3.02
CA PHE A 115 11.77 -0.34 -4.35
C PHE A 115 13.13 0.36 -4.35
N ILE A 116 13.91 0.05 -5.39
CA ILE A 116 15.01 0.90 -5.83
C ILE A 116 14.50 1.76 -6.97
N VAL A 117 14.38 3.07 -6.74
CA VAL A 117 13.75 4.06 -7.61
C VAL A 117 14.80 4.86 -8.37
N ARG A 118 14.64 4.93 -9.69
CA ARG A 118 15.27 5.95 -10.57
C ARG A 118 14.22 6.85 -11.19
N ASP A 119 13.07 6.26 -11.53
CA ASP A 119 11.89 6.94 -12.03
C ASP A 119 10.65 6.27 -11.45
N LEU A 120 9.72 7.08 -10.94
CA LEU A 120 8.46 6.62 -10.34
C LEU A 120 7.34 7.59 -10.73
N SER A 121 6.31 7.07 -11.38
CA SER A 121 5.11 7.84 -11.71
C SER A 121 3.82 7.06 -11.50
N VAL A 122 2.79 7.74 -11.04
CA VAL A 122 1.45 7.18 -10.89
C VAL A 122 0.77 7.13 -12.25
N GLN A 123 0.16 5.98 -12.58
CA GLN A 123 -0.52 5.77 -13.85
C GLN A 123 -2.02 6.02 -13.73
N SER A 124 -2.66 6.28 -14.87
CA SER A 124 -4.12 6.43 -14.95
C SER A 124 -4.87 5.09 -14.92
N THR A 125 -4.18 3.97 -15.16
CA THR A 125 -4.76 2.63 -15.07
C THR A 125 -4.83 2.16 -13.63
N MET A 126 -5.75 1.23 -13.35
CA MET A 126 -5.92 0.64 -12.02
C MET A 126 -5.90 -0.88 -12.08
N THR A 127 -5.43 -1.52 -11.01
CA THR A 127 -5.53 -2.96 -10.76
C THR A 127 -6.02 -3.18 -9.33
N ASN A 128 -7.03 -4.03 -9.14
CA ASN A 128 -7.59 -4.36 -7.82
C ASN A 128 -8.03 -3.14 -6.98
N GLY A 129 -8.51 -2.08 -7.64
CA GLY A 129 -8.94 -0.85 -6.98
C GLY A 129 -7.81 0.14 -6.66
N TRP A 130 -6.57 -0.12 -7.07
CA TRP A 130 -5.43 0.76 -6.85
C TRP A 130 -4.85 1.24 -8.18
N LYS A 131 -4.45 2.51 -8.26
CA LYS A 131 -3.70 3.07 -9.40
C LYS A 131 -2.41 2.30 -9.58
N ASP A 132 -2.11 1.92 -10.81
CA ASP A 132 -0.83 1.29 -11.12
C ASP A 132 0.30 2.32 -11.02
N LEU A 133 1.52 1.84 -10.84
CA LEU A 133 2.72 2.66 -10.85
C LEU A 133 3.60 2.28 -12.04
N LEU A 134 4.31 3.22 -12.62
CA LEU A 134 5.42 2.98 -13.53
C LEU A 134 6.71 3.23 -12.75
N LEU A 135 7.44 2.15 -12.47
CA LEU A 135 8.68 2.16 -11.72
C LEU A 135 9.81 1.71 -12.65
N ASN A 136 10.77 2.60 -12.92
CA ASN A 136 11.93 2.31 -13.79
C ASN A 136 11.55 1.69 -15.15
N GLY A 137 10.43 2.12 -15.74
CA GLY A 137 9.89 1.57 -16.99
C GLY A 137 9.11 0.25 -16.85
N HIS A 138 8.86 -0.21 -15.63
CA HIS A 138 8.05 -1.40 -15.36
C HIS A 138 6.72 -1.03 -14.68
N ARG A 139 5.63 -1.59 -15.20
CA ARG A 139 4.30 -1.44 -14.59
C ARG A 139 4.21 -2.30 -13.34
N MET A 140 3.96 -1.64 -12.22
CA MET A 140 3.70 -2.22 -10.91
C MET A 140 2.20 -2.20 -10.66
N ARG A 141 1.65 -3.35 -10.29
CA ARG A 141 0.23 -3.54 -9.99
C ARG A 141 0.06 -3.89 -8.53
N PHE A 142 -1.03 -3.45 -7.93
CA PHE A 142 -1.35 -3.84 -6.56
C PHE A 142 -1.94 -5.26 -6.53
N LEU A 143 -1.23 -6.20 -5.92
CA LEU A 143 -1.57 -7.63 -5.89
C LEU A 143 -1.57 -8.12 -4.44
N GLY A 144 -2.77 -8.28 -3.86
CA GLY A 144 -2.93 -8.96 -2.58
C GLY A 144 -2.27 -8.29 -1.37
N GLY A 145 -2.07 -6.96 -1.41
CA GLY A 145 -1.54 -6.20 -0.29
C GLY A 145 -0.26 -5.41 -0.58
N SER A 146 0.38 -5.64 -1.72
CA SER A 146 1.57 -4.89 -2.14
C SER A 146 1.65 -4.68 -3.65
N TYR A 147 2.45 -3.70 -4.06
CA TYR A 147 2.80 -3.45 -5.45
C TYR A 147 3.86 -4.44 -5.94
N SER A 148 3.58 -5.10 -7.06
CA SER A 148 4.47 -6.09 -7.69
C SER A 148 4.50 -5.92 -9.21
N LYS A 149 5.61 -6.31 -9.84
CA LYS A 149 5.73 -6.30 -11.31
C LYS A 149 4.77 -7.33 -11.90
N ALA A 150 4.02 -6.92 -12.92
CA ALA A 150 3.18 -7.81 -13.69
C ALA A 150 3.96 -9.04 -14.21
N GLY A 151 3.59 -10.25 -13.78
CA GLY A 151 4.23 -11.50 -14.20
C GLY A 151 5.45 -11.94 -13.39
N GLY A 152 5.81 -11.22 -12.33
CA GLY A 152 6.58 -11.81 -11.22
C GLY A 152 5.63 -12.56 -10.30
N ASP A 153 6.06 -13.67 -9.73
CA ASP A 153 5.26 -14.53 -8.84
C ASP A 153 4.66 -13.74 -7.67
N ALA A 154 3.50 -13.15 -7.89
CA ALA A 154 2.67 -12.56 -6.87
C ALA A 154 2.06 -13.71 -6.06
N GLY A 155 2.79 -14.23 -5.08
CA GLY A 155 2.22 -15.26 -4.22
C GLY A 155 3.17 -16.21 -3.52
N ARG A 156 4.35 -15.79 -3.07
CA ARG A 156 4.92 -16.42 -1.87
C ARG A 156 4.96 -15.41 -0.74
N ALA A 157 3.76 -15.12 -0.23
CA ALA A 157 3.65 -14.81 1.19
C ALA A 157 4.43 -15.90 1.92
N VAL A 158 5.53 -15.52 2.56
CA VAL A 158 6.18 -16.37 3.56
C VAL A 158 5.23 -16.34 4.75
N THR A 159 4.14 -17.09 4.66
CA THR A 159 3.46 -17.57 5.85
C THR A 159 4.46 -18.49 6.52
N GLY A 160 5.08 -17.98 7.58
CA GLY A 160 5.71 -18.83 8.57
C GLY A 160 4.65 -19.75 9.14
N ASP A 161 4.50 -20.93 8.54
CA ASP A 161 3.86 -22.06 9.18
C ASP A 161 4.95 -23.09 9.48
N GLY A 162 5.44 -23.02 10.71
CA GLY A 162 6.14 -24.13 11.30
C GLY A 162 5.13 -25.23 11.57
N SER A 163 4.99 -26.19 10.65
CA SER A 163 4.40 -27.50 10.94
C SER A 163 4.75 -28.55 9.88
N ARG A 164 5.72 -29.39 10.25
CA ARG A 164 5.75 -30.86 10.08
C ARG A 164 4.97 -31.44 8.89
N GLY A 165 5.71 -31.84 7.86
CA GLY A 165 5.22 -32.73 6.80
C GLY A 165 6.30 -33.70 6.37
N CYS A 166 6.09 -34.98 6.69
CA CYS A 166 6.98 -36.12 6.48
C CYS A 166 7.67 -36.16 5.11
N ARG A 167 9.00 -36.26 5.11
CA ARG A 167 9.76 -36.78 3.96
C ARG A 167 10.15 -38.23 4.25
N PRO A 168 9.62 -39.22 3.52
CA PRO A 168 9.99 -40.60 3.73
C PRO A 168 11.39 -40.87 3.15
N GLY A 169 12.20 -41.57 3.94
CA GLY A 169 13.26 -42.48 3.47
C GLY A 169 14.42 -41.86 2.71
N ARG A 170 15.48 -41.49 3.43
CA ARG A 170 16.84 -41.70 2.90
C ARG A 170 17.60 -42.56 3.90
N THR A 171 17.73 -43.81 3.51
CA THR A 171 18.42 -44.90 4.18
C THR A 171 19.81 -44.48 4.63
N SER A 172 20.06 -44.69 5.92
CA SER A 172 21.36 -44.73 6.54
C SER A 172 22.20 -45.89 5.99
N GLN A 173 23.34 -45.57 5.40
CA GLN A 173 24.55 -46.39 5.42
C GLN A 173 25.60 -45.45 6.02
N SER A 174 26.00 -45.53 7.29
CA SER A 174 26.58 -46.67 7.99
C SER A 174 27.60 -47.41 7.13
N LEU A 175 28.77 -46.81 7.00
CA LEU A 175 30.00 -47.53 6.76
C LEU A 175 31.09 -46.88 7.61
N ASP A 176 31.11 -47.38 8.83
CA ASP A 176 32.29 -47.63 9.64
C ASP A 176 33.55 -47.87 8.79
N ARG A 177 34.57 -47.06 9.02
CA ARG A 177 35.96 -47.48 8.84
C ARG A 177 36.86 -46.70 9.78
N THR A 178 36.95 -47.22 10.99
CA THR A 178 38.18 -47.21 11.77
C THR A 178 39.38 -47.65 10.92
N ARG A 179 40.45 -46.85 10.88
CA ARG A 179 41.85 -47.32 10.92
C ARG A 179 42.82 -46.15 11.03
N ASP A 180 43.40 -46.03 12.22
CA ASP A 180 44.83 -45.90 12.51
C ASP A 180 45.76 -45.59 11.33
N HIS A 181 46.54 -44.52 11.45
CA HIS A 181 48.00 -44.65 11.40
C HIS A 181 48.72 -43.43 11.99
N GLU A 182 49.51 -43.71 13.03
CA GLU A 182 50.70 -42.97 13.42
C GLU A 182 51.70 -42.85 12.26
N ALA A 183 52.31 -41.67 12.14
CA ALA A 183 53.77 -41.48 11.98
C ALA A 183 54.10 -40.00 12.23
#